data_AF-A0A3S4TNE1-F1
#
_entry.id   AF-A0A3S4TNE1-F1
#
_cell.length_a   1.000
_cell.length_b   1.000
_cell.length_c   1.000
_cell.angle_alpha   90.00
_cell.angle_beta   90.00
_cell.angle_gamma   90.00
#
_symmetry.space_group_name_H-M   'P 1'
#
loop_
_entity.id
_entity.type
_entity.pdbx_description
1 polymer ?
#
loop_
_entity_poly.entity_id
_entity_poly.type
_entity_poly.pdbx_seq_one_letter_code
_entity_poly.pdbx_strand_id
1 'polypeptide(L)'
;MDLFHLFAGNEAMSATIAIMAFYAVATVTFGVFYMCGFLKDFQVLPTNAQKVGRIFAIIAGFTLFFSGMGKVIGLAPMEANFTQYNLLYLFKYTGVMEASIGLLVVYRHTYKLGVLFAIALCGGAIATHLPTTADGFAWAIPSGSVMAMLWISVFLYTPETFPKWLTENKWAKRITDF
;
A
#
# COMPACT_ATOMS: atom_id res chain seq x y z
N MET A 1 -17.48 -8.74 -18.34
CA MET A 1 -17.84 -7.35 -18.01
C MET A 1 -16.64 -6.77 -17.30
N ASP A 2 -16.07 -5.69 -17.83
CA ASP A 2 -14.99 -4.99 -17.15
C ASP A 2 -15.58 -4.19 -15.97
N LEU A 3 -15.09 -4.44 -14.76
CA LEU A 3 -15.58 -3.82 -13.52
C LEU A 3 -15.42 -2.29 -13.58
N PHE A 4 -14.47 -1.82 -14.38
CA PHE A 4 -14.21 -0.41 -14.68
C PHE A 4 -15.30 0.24 -15.55
N HIS A 5 -15.99 -0.52 -16.40
CA HIS A 5 -17.06 0.02 -17.26
C HIS A 5 -18.40 0.20 -16.53
N LEU A 6 -18.60 -0.46 -15.38
CA LEU A 6 -19.78 -0.26 -14.53
C LEU A 6 -19.86 1.16 -13.95
N PHE A 7 -18.75 1.90 -13.94
CA PHE A 7 -18.61 3.21 -13.30
C PHE A 7 -18.04 4.28 -14.23
N ALA A 8 -18.18 4.09 -15.54
CA ALA A 8 -17.73 5.06 -16.53
C ALA A 8 -18.33 6.45 -16.23
N GLY A 9 -17.46 7.46 -16.09
CA GLY A 9 -17.84 8.83 -15.74
C GLY A 9 -17.65 9.22 -14.26
N ASN A 10 -17.25 8.30 -13.38
CA ASN A 10 -16.85 8.63 -12.00
C ASN A 10 -15.49 8.01 -11.66
N GLU A 11 -14.42 8.75 -11.97
CA GLU A 11 -13.04 8.30 -11.79
C GLU A 11 -12.71 7.95 -10.33
N ALA A 12 -13.23 8.73 -9.38
CA ALA A 12 -13.01 8.48 -7.96
C ALA A 12 -13.59 7.14 -7.50
N MET A 13 -14.81 6.81 -7.94
CA MET A 13 -15.43 5.52 -7.62
C MET A 13 -14.69 4.37 -8.31
N SER A 14 -14.31 4.53 -9.57
CA SER A 14 -13.52 3.56 -10.33
C SER A 14 -12.18 3.24 -9.64
N ALA A 15 -11.43 4.27 -9.26
CA ALA A 15 -10.17 4.14 -8.54
C ALA A 15 -10.35 3.52 -7.15
N THR A 16 -11.42 3.90 -6.43
CA THR A 16 -11.76 3.31 -5.13
C THR A 16 -12.05 1.82 -5.25
N ILE A 17 -12.78 1.40 -6.27
CA ILE A 17 -13.12 -0.01 -6.49
C ILE A 17 -11.88 -0.81 -6.88
N ALA A 18 -11.00 -0.24 -7.70
CA ALA A 18 -9.73 -0.87 -8.04
C ALA A 18 -8.87 -1.12 -6.79
N ILE A 19 -8.73 -0.12 -5.91
CA ILE A 19 -7.94 -0.29 -4.68
C ILE A 19 -8.61 -1.29 -3.71
N MET A 20 -9.93 -1.30 -3.63
CA MET A 20 -10.66 -2.31 -2.85
C MET A 20 -10.42 -3.74 -3.39
N ALA A 21 -10.39 -3.90 -4.71
CA ALA A 21 -10.05 -5.19 -5.33
C ALA A 21 -8.61 -5.60 -4.98
N PHE A 22 -7.65 -4.67 -5.03
CA PHE A 22 -6.28 -4.95 -4.60
C PHE A 22 -6.19 -5.30 -3.12
N TYR A 23 -6.92 -4.62 -2.24
CA TYR A 23 -6.97 -4.97 -0.81
C TYR A 23 -7.57 -6.35 -0.56
N ALA A 24 -8.63 -6.70 -1.29
CA ALA A 24 -9.22 -8.04 -1.19
C ALA A 24 -8.22 -9.11 -1.60
N VAL A 25 -7.56 -8.94 -2.76
CA VAL A 25 -6.52 -9.87 -3.24
C VAL A 25 -5.33 -9.93 -2.28
N ALA A 26 -4.88 -8.78 -1.77
CA ALA A 26 -3.79 -8.71 -0.78
C ALA A 26 -4.13 -9.44 0.51
N THR A 27 -5.37 -9.31 0.99
CA THR A 27 -5.86 -9.98 2.22
C THR A 27 -5.93 -11.50 2.04
N VAL A 28 -6.47 -11.95 0.90
CA VAL A 28 -6.51 -13.38 0.57
C VAL A 28 -5.10 -13.94 0.44
N THR A 29 -4.21 -13.23 -0.27
CA THR A 29 -2.81 -13.62 -0.44
C THR A 29 -2.08 -13.72 0.90
N PHE A 30 -2.28 -12.73 1.79
CA PHE A 30 -1.79 -12.78 3.17
C PHE A 30 -2.29 -14.04 3.89
N GLY A 31 -3.59 -14.34 3.84
CA GLY A 31 -4.17 -15.53 4.47
C GLY A 31 -3.55 -16.82 3.96
N VAL A 32 -3.37 -16.96 2.64
CA VAL A 32 -2.69 -18.12 2.03
C VAL A 32 -1.25 -18.23 2.50
N PHE A 33 -0.49 -17.13 2.46
CA PHE A 33 0.92 -17.12 2.87
C PHE A 33 1.08 -17.44 4.37
N TYR A 34 0.14 -16.96 5.19
CA TYR A 34 0.07 -17.29 6.60
C TYR A 34 -0.20 -18.77 6.82
N MET A 35 -1.21 -19.35 6.17
CA MET A 35 -1.54 -20.78 6.27
C MET A 35 -0.40 -21.69 5.78
N CYS A 36 0.32 -21.28 4.74
CA CYS A 36 1.49 -22.00 4.22
C CYS A 36 2.76 -21.82 5.08
N GLY A 37 2.73 -21.01 6.14
CA GLY A 37 3.89 -20.80 7.01
C GLY A 37 5.02 -19.99 6.37
N PHE A 38 4.73 -19.16 5.36
CA PHE A 38 5.71 -18.20 4.82
C PHE A 38 5.93 -17.01 5.76
N LEU A 39 4.99 -16.77 6.68
CA LEU A 39 5.00 -15.64 7.62
C LEU A 39 5.32 -16.10 9.06
N LYS A 40 6.38 -16.91 9.21
CA LYS A 40 6.85 -17.40 10.53
C LYS A 40 7.36 -16.28 11.44
N ASP A 41 7.66 -15.11 10.89
CA ASP A 41 8.07 -13.93 11.65
C ASP A 41 7.00 -13.50 12.67
N PHE A 42 5.72 -13.78 12.41
CA PHE A 42 4.63 -13.50 13.35
C PHE A 42 4.76 -14.20 14.70
N GLN A 43 5.38 -15.38 14.74
CA GLN A 43 5.56 -16.15 15.97
C GLN A 43 6.64 -15.53 16.87
N VAL A 44 7.53 -14.72 16.30
CA VAL A 44 8.65 -14.10 16.99
C VAL A 44 8.29 -12.73 17.56
N LEU A 45 7.16 -12.14 17.13
CA LEU A 45 6.75 -10.81 17.57
C LEU A 45 6.19 -10.84 19.01
N PRO A 46 6.77 -10.06 19.96
CA PRO A 46 6.42 -10.11 21.37
C PRO A 46 5.01 -9.63 21.71
N THR A 47 4.46 -8.63 20.99
CA THR A 47 3.16 -8.03 21.32
C THR A 47 2.13 -8.22 20.20
N ASN A 48 0.83 -8.16 20.53
CA ASN A 48 -0.21 -8.24 19.49
C ASN A 48 -0.26 -6.95 18.68
N ALA A 49 0.05 -5.80 19.28
CA ALA A 49 0.26 -4.56 18.55
C ALA A 49 1.27 -4.72 17.41
N GLN A 50 2.46 -5.29 17.67
CA GLN A 50 3.46 -5.52 16.62
C GLN A 50 2.97 -6.50 15.55
N LYS A 51 2.22 -7.55 15.92
CA LYS A 51 1.59 -8.44 14.94
C LYS A 51 0.61 -7.69 14.05
N VAL A 52 -0.28 -6.89 14.62
CA VAL A 52 -1.24 -6.07 13.87
C VAL A 52 -0.50 -5.09 12.95
N GLY A 53 0.53 -4.40 13.45
CA GLY A 53 1.39 -3.54 12.65
C GLY A 53 2.02 -4.29 11.47
N ARG A 54 2.46 -5.52 11.68
CA ARG A 54 3.01 -6.37 10.63
C ARG A 54 1.97 -6.78 9.59
N ILE A 55 0.74 -7.09 10.00
CA ILE A 55 -0.39 -7.38 9.09
C ILE A 55 -0.65 -6.19 8.17
N PHE A 56 -0.77 -4.98 8.74
CA PHE A 56 -0.99 -3.76 7.97
C PHE A 56 0.09 -3.55 6.91
N ALA A 57 1.36 -3.76 7.27
CA ALA A 57 2.45 -3.68 6.30
C ALA A 57 2.36 -4.72 5.20
N ILE A 58 2.08 -5.98 5.53
CA ILE A 58 2.02 -7.03 4.52
C ILE A 58 0.86 -6.79 3.56
N ILE A 59 -0.31 -6.38 4.06
CA ILE A 59 -1.45 -6.03 3.21
C ILE A 59 -1.08 -4.84 2.32
N ALA A 60 -0.51 -3.76 2.88
CA ALA A 60 -0.06 -2.60 2.09
C ALA A 60 0.99 -2.98 1.04
N GLY A 61 1.96 -3.83 1.40
CA GLY A 61 3.01 -4.32 0.52
C GLY A 61 2.47 -5.18 -0.62
N PHE A 62 1.52 -6.09 -0.34
CA PHE A 62 0.83 -6.83 -1.40
C PHE A 62 -0.06 -5.94 -2.26
N THR A 63 -0.73 -4.94 -1.70
CA THR A 63 -1.50 -3.96 -2.48
C THR A 63 -0.59 -3.22 -3.47
N LEU A 64 0.58 -2.74 -3.02
CA LEU A 64 1.57 -2.13 -3.90
C LEU A 64 2.10 -3.13 -4.94
N PHE A 65 2.34 -4.37 -4.54
CA PHE A 65 2.78 -5.43 -5.45
C PHE A 65 1.78 -5.66 -6.58
N PHE A 66 0.51 -5.90 -6.26
CA PHE A 66 -0.52 -6.17 -7.25
C PHE A 66 -0.85 -4.92 -8.10
N SER A 67 -0.84 -3.72 -7.52
CA SER A 67 -0.93 -2.46 -8.26
C SER A 67 0.19 -2.36 -9.30
N GLY A 68 1.45 -2.55 -8.87
CA GLY A 68 2.61 -2.49 -9.74
C GLY A 68 2.56 -3.52 -10.87
N MET A 69 2.19 -4.77 -10.54
CA MET A 69 1.99 -5.84 -11.54
C MET A 69 0.90 -5.48 -12.57
N GLY A 70 -0.19 -4.85 -12.13
CA GLY A 70 -1.24 -4.35 -13.02
C GLY A 70 -0.73 -3.32 -14.03
N LYS A 71 0.18 -2.43 -13.61
CA LYS A 71 0.84 -1.45 -14.50
C LYS A 71 1.80 -2.13 -15.49
N VAL A 72 2.54 -3.14 -15.05
CA VAL A 72 3.50 -3.87 -15.90
C VAL A 72 2.80 -4.68 -16.99
N ILE A 73 1.69 -5.34 -16.63
CA ILE A 73 0.89 -6.15 -17.56
C ILE A 73 0.10 -5.26 -18.54
N GLY A 74 -0.19 -4.02 -18.15
CA GLY A 74 -0.88 -3.08 -19.01
C GLY A 74 -2.40 -3.15 -18.91
N LEU A 75 -2.94 -3.11 -17.68
CA LEU A 75 -4.39 -3.09 -17.52
C LEU A 75 -5.00 -1.82 -18.17
N ALA A 76 -5.92 -2.06 -19.10
CA ALA A 76 -6.46 -1.09 -20.07
C ALA A 76 -6.87 0.29 -19.53
N PRO A 77 -7.54 0.45 -18.37
CA PRO A 77 -7.92 1.79 -17.90
C PRO A 77 -6.72 2.64 -17.47
N MET A 78 -5.60 2.02 -17.09
CA MET A 78 -4.42 2.76 -16.65
C MET A 78 -3.49 3.12 -17.82
N GLU A 79 -3.45 2.31 -18.89
CA GLU A 79 -2.59 2.60 -20.05
C GLU A 79 -3.11 3.71 -20.95
N ALA A 80 -4.44 3.91 -21.01
CA ALA A 80 -5.07 4.83 -21.96
C ALA A 80 -4.51 6.26 -21.86
N ASN A 81 -4.38 6.80 -20.65
CA ASN A 81 -3.87 8.15 -20.43
C ASN A 81 -2.37 8.26 -20.76
N PHE A 82 -1.56 7.26 -20.38
CA PHE A 82 -0.11 7.29 -20.65
C PHE A 82 0.23 7.05 -22.11
N THR A 83 -0.64 6.34 -22.85
CA THR A 83 -0.50 6.13 -24.29
C THR A 83 -0.68 7.44 -25.06
N GLN A 84 -1.65 8.28 -24.67
CA GLN A 84 -1.88 9.58 -25.30
C GLN A 84 -0.66 10.52 -25.22
N TYR A 85 0.12 10.42 -24.14
CA TYR A 85 1.33 11.22 -23.94
C TYR A 85 2.63 10.54 -24.40
N ASN A 86 2.56 9.34 -24.99
CA ASN A 86 3.73 8.54 -25.36
C ASN A 86 4.67 8.23 -24.16
N LEU A 87 4.11 8.03 -22.97
CA LEU A 87 4.84 7.79 -21.71
C LEU A 87 4.66 6.36 -21.19
N LEU A 88 4.21 5.43 -22.04
CA LEU A 88 3.91 4.06 -21.63
C LEU A 88 5.11 3.33 -21.00
N TYR A 89 6.33 3.62 -21.48
CA TYR A 89 7.56 3.04 -20.92
C TYR A 89 7.81 3.49 -19.48
N LEU A 90 7.54 4.77 -19.16
CA LEU A 90 7.65 5.29 -17.79
C LEU A 90 6.60 4.65 -16.90
N PHE A 91 5.38 4.45 -17.41
CA PHE A 91 4.31 3.79 -16.68
C PHE A 91 4.66 2.35 -16.28
N LYS A 92 5.31 1.60 -17.18
CA LYS A 92 5.80 0.26 -16.84
C LYS A 92 6.94 0.31 -15.82
N TYR A 93 7.83 1.28 -15.93
CA TYR A 93 8.92 1.47 -14.96
C TYR A 93 8.39 1.77 -13.55
N THR A 94 7.39 2.65 -13.42
CA THR A 94 6.73 2.91 -12.13
C THR A 94 6.05 1.65 -11.59
N GLY A 95 5.45 0.83 -12.46
CA GLY A 95 4.91 -0.48 -12.10
C GLY A 95 5.94 -1.44 -11.51
N VAL A 96 7.10 -1.58 -12.15
CA VAL A 96 8.19 -2.43 -11.64
C VAL A 96 8.71 -1.93 -10.30
N MET A 97 8.85 -0.61 -10.15
CA MET A 97 9.29 0.02 -8.91
C MET A 97 8.28 -0.22 -7.76
N GLU A 98 6.98 0.00 -8.00
CA GLU A 98 5.91 -0.31 -7.05
C GLU A 98 5.94 -1.77 -6.62
N ALA A 99 6.07 -2.69 -7.57
CA ALA A 99 6.10 -4.11 -7.30
C ALA A 99 7.30 -4.50 -6.42
N SER A 100 8.48 -3.98 -6.78
CA SER A 100 9.72 -4.23 -6.05
C SER A 100 9.64 -3.70 -4.61
N ILE A 101 9.12 -2.47 -4.43
CA ILE A 101 8.94 -1.88 -3.10
C ILE A 101 7.91 -2.67 -2.29
N GLY A 102 6.81 -3.10 -2.90
CA GLY A 102 5.82 -3.97 -2.27
C GLY A 102 6.45 -5.24 -1.70
N LEU A 103 7.32 -5.90 -2.46
CA LEU A 103 8.08 -7.07 -1.98
C LEU A 103 9.02 -6.73 -0.82
N LEU A 104 9.72 -5.59 -0.88
CA LEU A 104 10.59 -5.15 0.20
C LEU A 104 9.83 -4.94 1.52
N VAL A 105 8.59 -4.44 1.46
CA VAL A 105 7.71 -4.28 2.64
C VAL A 105 7.29 -5.64 3.19
N VAL A 106 6.88 -6.57 2.32
CA VAL A 106 6.41 -7.90 2.70
C VAL A 106 7.54 -8.71 3.34
N TYR A 107 8.79 -8.59 2.88
CA TYR A 107 9.90 -9.37 3.42
C TYR A 107 10.49 -8.77 4.71
N ARG A 108 10.56 -9.57 5.78
CA ARG A 108 10.88 -9.07 7.14
C ARG A 108 12.23 -8.35 7.24
N HIS A 109 13.24 -8.82 6.50
CA HIS A 109 14.60 -8.29 6.60
C HIS A 109 14.75 -6.94 5.90
N THR A 110 13.88 -6.67 4.93
CA THR A 110 13.88 -5.42 4.17
C THR A 110 12.76 -4.48 4.58
N TYR A 111 11.89 -4.89 5.51
CA TYR A 111 10.69 -4.16 5.94
C TYR A 111 10.94 -2.67 6.17
N LYS A 112 11.95 -2.29 6.98
CA LYS A 112 12.23 -0.89 7.30
C LYS A 112 12.56 -0.05 6.06
N LEU A 113 13.38 -0.59 5.15
CA LEU A 113 13.70 0.06 3.87
C LEU A 113 12.50 0.09 2.94
N GLY A 114 11.76 -1.02 2.87
CA GLY A 114 10.54 -1.14 2.07
C GLY A 114 9.50 -0.10 2.47
N VAL A 115 9.25 0.07 3.78
CA VAL A 115 8.29 1.06 4.27
C VAL A 115 8.76 2.48 3.98
N LEU A 116 10.04 2.78 4.16
CA LEU A 116 10.59 4.10 3.83
C LEU A 116 10.36 4.43 2.34
N PHE A 117 10.70 3.51 1.44
CA PHE A 117 10.47 3.70 0.01
C PHE A 117 8.99 3.75 -0.36
N ALA A 118 8.15 2.95 0.29
CA ALA A 118 6.71 2.93 0.06
C ALA A 118 6.05 4.26 0.48
N ILE A 119 6.41 4.80 1.64
CA ILE A 119 5.90 6.11 2.10
C ILE A 119 6.39 7.21 1.16
N ALA A 120 7.67 7.21 0.77
CA ALA A 120 8.21 8.19 -0.17
C ALA A 120 7.50 8.12 -1.54
N LEU A 121 7.25 6.90 -2.03
CA LEU A 121 6.52 6.66 -3.27
C LEU A 121 5.08 7.17 -3.20
N CYS A 122 4.32 6.74 -2.18
CA CYS A 122 2.93 7.16 -2.00
C CYS A 122 2.82 8.67 -1.78
N GLY A 123 3.72 9.26 -0.99
CA GLY A 123 3.78 10.69 -0.76
C GLY A 123 4.10 11.47 -2.04
N GLY A 124 5.05 11.00 -2.83
CA GLY A 124 5.37 11.60 -4.14
C GLY A 124 4.22 11.50 -5.13
N ALA A 125 3.53 10.36 -5.18
CA ALA A 125 2.33 10.18 -6.01
C ALA A 125 1.22 11.15 -5.59
N ILE A 126 0.92 11.25 -4.29
CA ILE A 126 -0.08 12.19 -3.77
C ILE A 126 0.31 13.64 -4.12
N ALA A 127 1.56 14.04 -3.85
CA ALA A 127 2.03 15.39 -4.14
C ALA A 127 1.96 15.75 -5.63
N THR A 128 2.18 14.77 -6.52
CA THR A 128 2.12 14.97 -7.98
C THR A 128 0.68 15.02 -8.50
N HIS A 129 -0.21 14.17 -7.96
CA HIS A 129 -1.57 14.03 -8.48
C HIS A 129 -2.60 14.94 -7.81
N LEU A 130 -2.40 15.36 -6.56
CA LEU A 130 -3.36 16.21 -5.84
C LEU A 130 -3.59 17.59 -6.48
N PRO A 131 -2.58 18.29 -7.05
CA PRO A 131 -2.77 19.59 -7.69
C PRO A 131 -3.54 19.56 -9.02
N THR A 132 -3.71 18.38 -9.63
CA THR A 132 -4.46 18.21 -10.88
C THR A 132 -5.96 18.25 -10.61
N THR A 133 -6.63 19.33 -11.01
CA THR A 133 -8.00 19.70 -10.61
C THR A 133 -9.11 18.81 -11.16
N ALA A 134 -8.85 17.97 -12.16
CA ALA A 134 -9.86 17.06 -12.73
C ALA A 134 -9.97 15.75 -11.92
N ASP A 135 -8.84 15.11 -11.62
CA ASP A 135 -8.83 13.72 -11.13
C ASP A 135 -8.02 13.51 -9.84
N GLY A 136 -7.44 14.58 -9.27
CA GLY A 136 -6.48 14.47 -8.17
C GLY A 136 -6.98 13.70 -6.95
N PHE A 137 -8.28 13.82 -6.62
CA PHE A 137 -8.90 13.05 -5.54
C PHE A 137 -8.99 11.55 -5.85
N ALA A 138 -9.28 11.18 -7.10
CA ALA A 138 -9.39 9.78 -7.51
C ALA A 138 -8.07 9.02 -7.30
N TRP A 139 -6.94 9.70 -7.47
CA TRP A 139 -5.60 9.12 -7.32
C TRP A 139 -5.04 9.28 -5.89
N ALA A 140 -5.42 10.33 -5.18
CA ALA A 140 -4.98 10.57 -3.81
C ALA A 140 -5.59 9.60 -2.79
N ILE A 141 -6.86 9.19 -2.97
CA ILE A 141 -7.53 8.29 -2.02
C ILE A 141 -6.83 6.92 -1.94
N PRO A 142 -6.58 6.19 -3.04
CA PRO A 142 -5.86 4.91 -2.99
C PRO A 142 -4.46 5.02 -2.39
N SER A 143 -3.68 6.01 -2.83
CA SER A 143 -2.31 6.22 -2.35
C SER A 143 -2.30 6.62 -0.88
N GLY A 144 -3.26 7.46 -0.47
CA GLY A 144 -3.44 7.91 0.91
C GLY A 144 -3.84 6.79 1.86
N SER A 145 -4.71 5.88 1.43
CA SER A 145 -5.11 4.72 2.25
C SER A 145 -3.96 3.74 2.44
N VAL A 146 -3.16 3.46 1.40
CA VAL A 146 -1.94 2.65 1.53
C VAL A 146 -0.93 3.34 2.44
N MET A 147 -0.72 4.64 2.28
CA MET A 147 0.18 5.41 3.13
C MET A 147 -0.26 5.41 4.61
N ALA A 148 -1.56 5.55 4.88
CA ALA A 148 -2.11 5.48 6.23
C ALA A 148 -1.85 4.11 6.88
N MET A 149 -2.06 3.02 6.13
CA MET A 149 -1.75 1.67 6.61
C MET A 149 -0.26 1.49 6.92
N LEU A 150 0.62 2.04 6.09
CA LEU A 150 2.07 2.00 6.34
C LEU A 150 2.43 2.79 7.61
N TRP A 151 1.87 3.98 7.83
CA TRP A 151 2.11 4.74 9.06
C TRP A 151 1.58 4.04 10.32
N ILE A 152 0.38 3.47 10.25
CA ILE A 152 -0.17 2.65 11.33
C ILE A 152 0.75 1.45 11.60
N SER A 153 1.26 0.81 10.55
CA SER A 153 2.22 -0.27 10.66
C SER A 153 3.48 0.15 11.40
N VAL A 154 4.11 1.26 11.02
CA VAL A 154 5.34 1.76 11.68
C VAL A 154 5.05 2.05 13.15
N PHE A 155 3.94 2.73 13.45
CA PHE A 155 3.54 3.08 14.81
C PHE A 155 3.37 1.86 15.72
N LEU A 156 2.76 0.80 15.21
CA LEU A 156 2.52 -0.42 15.97
C LEU A 156 3.72 -1.38 16.00
N TYR A 157 4.50 -1.44 14.92
CA TYR A 157 5.61 -2.40 14.76
C TYR A 157 6.90 -1.90 15.41
N THR A 158 7.19 -0.59 15.34
CA THR A 158 8.42 0.03 15.85
C THR A 158 8.10 1.31 16.65
N PRO A 159 7.29 1.24 17.72
CA PRO A 159 6.85 2.44 18.46
C PRO A 159 8.02 3.29 18.97
N GLU A 160 9.17 2.69 19.24
CA GLU A 160 10.39 3.38 19.69
C GLU A 160 10.95 4.41 18.70
N THR A 161 10.53 4.40 17.43
CA THR A 161 10.93 5.44 16.46
C THR A 161 10.19 6.76 16.66
N PHE A 162 9.10 6.77 17.44
CA PHE A 162 8.30 7.97 17.67
C PHE A 162 8.75 8.73 18.91
N PRO A 163 8.48 10.04 18.98
CA PRO A 163 8.76 10.84 20.17
C PRO A 163 8.08 10.27 21.42
N LYS A 164 8.79 10.28 22.55
CA LYS A 164 8.30 9.76 23.84
C LYS A 164 6.94 10.31 24.26
N TRP A 165 6.66 11.59 24.01
CA TRP A 165 5.39 12.20 24.37
C TRP A 165 4.18 11.54 23.65
N LEU A 166 4.41 10.97 22.47
CA LEU A 166 3.37 10.24 21.73
C LEU A 166 3.22 8.82 22.27
N THR A 167 4.33 8.13 22.56
CA THR A 167 4.33 6.72 22.98
C THR A 167 4.01 6.52 24.46
N GLU A 168 4.36 7.46 25.33
CA GLU A 168 4.14 7.38 26.79
C GLU A 168 2.77 7.91 27.24
N ASN A 169 1.99 8.48 26.32
CA ASN A 169 0.61 8.86 26.63
C ASN A 169 -0.22 7.60 26.97
N LYS A 170 -1.06 7.68 28.00
CA LYS A 170 -1.93 6.58 28.48
C LYS A 170 -2.70 5.90 27.35
N TRP A 171 -3.14 6.64 26.34
CA TRP A 171 -3.86 6.09 25.20
C TRP A 171 -2.97 5.24 24.28
N ALA A 172 -1.81 5.76 23.89
CA ALA A 172 -0.87 5.04 23.04
C ALA A 172 -0.35 3.77 23.72
N LYS A 173 -0.02 3.87 25.02
CA LYS A 173 0.42 2.73 25.82
C LYS A 173 -0.63 1.60 25.87
N ARG A 174 -1.93 1.94 25.97
CA ARG A 174 -3.01 0.94 25.90
C ARG A 174 -3.07 0.22 24.55
N ILE A 175 -2.71 0.89 23.46
CA ILE A 175 -2.73 0.31 22.11
C ILE A 175 -1.49 -0.57 21.89
N THR A 176 -0.32 -0.13 22.37
CA THR A 176 0.94 -0.85 22.18
C THR A 176 1.12 -2.05 23.11
N ASP A 177 0.52 -2.01 24.30
CA ASP A 177 0.63 -3.07 25.31
C ASP A 177 -0.42 -4.20 25.14
N PHE A 178 -1.30 -4.09 24.13
CA PHE A 178 -2.25 -5.13 23.75
C PHE A 178 -1.57 -6.30 23.01
#